data_AF-A0A503L762-F1
#
_entry.id   AF-A0A503L762-F1
#
_cell.length_a   1.000
_cell.length_b   1.000
_cell.length_c   1.000
_cell.angle_alpha   90.00
_cell.angle_beta   90.00
_cell.angle_gamma   90.00
#
_symmetry.space_group_name_H-M   'P 1'
#
loop_
_entity.id
_entity.type
_entity.pdbx_description
1 polymer ?
#
loop_
_entity_poly.entity_id
_entity_poly.type
_entity_poly.pdbx_seq_one_letter_code
_entity_poly.pdbx_strand_id
1 'polypeptide(L)' 'MVWRETGLMDERLRFVSECLCGDETMTQLCATFDISRKTGYKWLERYRAFGPEG' A
#
# COMPACT_ATOMS: atom_id res chain seq x y z
N MET A 1 -19.59 -12.84 -4.34
CA MET A 1 -19.76 -11.40 -4.04
C MET A 1 -18.70 -10.70 -4.88
N VAL A 2 -19.08 -9.88 -5.86
CA VAL A 2 -18.14 -9.25 -6.80
C VAL A 2 -17.41 -8.16 -6.04
N TRP A 3 -16.33 -8.53 -5.35
CA TRP A 3 -15.48 -7.51 -4.78
C TRP A 3 -14.89 -6.71 -5.93
N ARG A 4 -14.97 -5.40 -5.79
CA ARG A 4 -14.22 -4.40 -6.56
C ARG A 4 -12.71 -4.49 -6.20
N GLU A 5 -12.20 -5.72 -6.10
CA GLU A 5 -10.85 -6.06 -5.68
C GLU A 5 -9.80 -5.43 -6.61
N THR A 6 -10.14 -5.26 -7.89
CA THR A 6 -9.21 -4.69 -8.86
C THR A 6 -8.81 -3.26 -8.52
N GLY A 7 -9.68 -2.45 -7.91
CA GLY A 7 -9.33 -1.07 -7.52
C GLY A 7 -8.47 -1.02 -6.26
N LEU A 8 -8.90 -1.74 -5.21
CA LEU A 8 -8.21 -1.75 -3.92
C LEU A 8 -6.86 -2.47 -3.96
N MET A 9 -6.72 -3.53 -4.77
CA MET A 9 -5.45 -4.23 -4.99
C MET A 9 -4.46 -3.35 -5.75
N ASP A 10 -4.95 -2.58 -6.73
CA ASP A 10 -4.15 -1.64 -7.52
C ASP A 10 -3.67 -0.45 -6.67
N GLU A 11 -4.56 0.13 -5.84
CA GLU A 11 -4.19 1.20 -4.91
C GLU A 11 -3.17 0.72 -3.85
N ARG A 12 -3.28 -0.53 -3.39
CA ARG A 12 -2.30 -1.16 -2.50
C ARG A 12 -0.92 -1.27 -3.13
N LEU A 13 -0.87 -1.80 -4.36
CA LEU A 13 0.37 -1.96 -5.12
C LEU A 13 1.00 -0.61 -5.42
N ARG A 14 0.18 0.38 -5.77
CA ARG A 14 0.61 1.77 -6.01
C ARG A 14 1.20 2.38 -4.74
N PHE A 15 0.51 2.28 -3.60
CA PHE A 15 1.02 2.74 -2.31
C PHE A 15 2.39 2.13 -1.97
N VAL A 16 2.52 0.80 -2.13
CA VAL A 16 3.78 0.12 -1.82
C VAL A 16 4.88 0.51 -2.81
N SER A 17 4.57 0.68 -4.10
CA SER A 17 5.52 1.16 -5.10
C SER A 17 6.07 2.55 -4.75
N GLU A 18 5.19 3.50 -4.39
CA GLU A 18 5.62 4.84 -3.96
C GLU A 18 6.44 4.79 -2.67
N CYS A 19 6.04 3.92 -1.73
CA CYS A 19 6.80 3.69 -0.50
C CYS A 19 8.18 3.07 -0.75
N LEU A 20 8.35 2.28 -1.81
CA LEU A 20 9.64 1.71 -2.23
C LEU A 20 10.48 2.69 -3.03
N CYS A 21 9.85 3.60 -3.78
CA CYS A 21 10.53 4.70 -4.47
C CYS A 21 11.24 5.61 -3.47
N GLY A 22 10.63 5.82 -2.30
CA GLY A 22 11.22 6.58 -1.19
C GLY A 22 11.18 8.10 -1.40
N ASP A 23 10.40 8.57 -2.38
CA ASP A 23 10.20 9.99 -2.70
C ASP A 23 9.39 10.71 -1.60
N GLU A 24 8.46 9.98 -0.97
CA GLU A 24 7.59 10.50 0.08
C GLU A 24 7.72 9.71 1.39
N THR A 25 7.51 10.39 2.51
CA THR A 25 7.47 9.72 3.82
C THR A 25 6.18 8.93 4.00
N MET A 26 6.22 7.90 4.86
CA MET A 26 5.04 7.09 5.21
C MET A 26 3.83 7.95 5.61
N THR A 27 4.05 9.07 6.31
CA THR A 27 2.97 9.97 6.73
C THR A 27 2.31 10.67 5.53
N GLN A 28 3.10 11.14 4.57
CA GLN A 28 2.59 11.78 3.35
C GLN A 28 1.82 10.79 2.49
N LEU A 29 2.40 9.61 2.25
CA LEU A 29 1.73 8.54 1.51
C LEU A 29 0.43 8.11 2.18
N CYS A 30 0.41 7.95 3.50
CA CYS A 30 -0.82 7.60 4.22
C CYS A 30 -1.90 8.68 4.09
N ALA A 31 -1.53 9.96 4.06
CA ALA A 31 -2.46 11.06 3.84
C ALA A 31 -2.98 11.09 2.40
N THR A 32 -2.11 10.88 1.41
CA THR A 32 -2.47 10.83 -0.03
C THR A 32 -3.45 9.70 -0.34
N PHE A 33 -3.26 8.54 0.29
CA PHE A 33 -4.09 7.35 0.08
C PHE A 33 -5.26 7.22 1.07
N ASP A 34 -5.49 8.22 1.93
CA ASP A 34 -6.51 8.22 3.00
C ASP A 34 -6.50 6.93 3.85
N ILE A 35 -5.30 6.46 4.21
CA ILE A 35 -5.12 5.28 5.06
C ILE A 35 -4.43 5.63 6.37
N SER A 36 -4.66 4.82 7.39
CA SER A 36 -3.89 4.93 8.63
C SER A 36 -2.45 4.44 8.42
N ARG A 37 -1.48 5.08 9.10
CA ARG A 37 -0.08 4.65 9.14
C ARG A 37 0.10 3.18 9.50
N LYS A 38 -0.72 2.65 10.42
CA LYS A 38 -0.71 1.23 10.80
C LYS A 38 -1.02 0.32 9.61
N THR A 39 -1.96 0.73 8.77
CA THR A 39 -2.33 0.02 7.54
C THR A 39 -1.20 0.08 6.53
N GLY A 40 -0.61 1.26 6.31
CA GLY A 40 0.54 1.44 5.41
C GLY A 40 1.73 0.55 5.78
N TYR A 41 2.13 0.53 7.05
CA TYR A 41 3.20 -0.37 7.53
C TYR A 41 2.86 -1.85 7.31
N LYS A 42 1.62 -2.27 7.59
CA LYS A 42 1.19 -3.65 7.36
C LYS A 42 1.27 -4.04 5.89
N TRP A 43 0.92 -3.13 4.97
CA TRP A 43 0.99 -3.41 3.54
C TRP A 43 2.44 -3.54 3.06
N LEU A 44 3.32 -2.63 3.51
CA LEU A 44 4.74 -2.69 3.20
C LEU A 44 5.40 -3.97 3.77
N GLU A 45 5.09 -4.32 5.02
CA GLU A 45 5.59 -5.55 5.65
C GLU A 45 5.16 -6.79 4.88
N ARG A 46 3.87 -6.86 4.51
CA ARG A 46 3.32 -7.99 3.77
C ARG A 46 3.95 -8.11 2.38
N TYR A 47 4.15 -6.98 1.69
CA TYR A 47 4.84 -6.97 0.40
C TYR A 47 6.31 -7.39 0.54
N ARG A 48 7.01 -6.99 1.60
CA ARG A 48 8.39 -7.43 1.86
C ARG A 48 8.48 -8.91 2.21
N ALA A 49 7.46 -9.47 2.88
CA ALA A 49 7.44 -10.86 3.31
C ALA A 49 7.00 -11.84 2.22
N PHE A 50 6.03 -11.46 1.39
CA PHE A 50 5.38 -12.35 0.42
C PHE A 50 5.49 -11.87 -1.03
N GLY A 51 6.07 -10.70 -1.27
CA GLY A 51 6.09 -10.08 -2.59
C GLY A 51 4.70 -9.58 -3.04
N PRO A 52 4.50 -9.37 -4.35
CA PRO A 52 3.24 -8.88 -4.90
C PRO A 52 2.04 -9.86 -4.75
N GLU A 53 2.27 -11.10 -4.32
CA GLU A 53 1.23 -12.13 -4.11
C GLU A 53 0.65 -12.14 -2.67
N GLY A 54 1.11 -11.23 -1.80
CA GLY A 54 0.89 -11.24 -0.34
C GLY A 54 -0.51 -10.97 0.21
#